data_AF-A0A0J0UPX5-F1
#
_entry.id   AF-A0A0J0UPX5-F1
#
_cell.length_a   1.000
_cell.length_b   1.000
_cell.length_c   1.000
_cell.angle_alpha   90.00
_cell.angle_beta   90.00
_cell.angle_gamma   90.00
#
_symmetry.space_group_name_H-M   'P 1'
#
loop_
_entity.id
_entity.type
_entity.pdbx_description
1 polymer ?
#
loop_
_entity_poly.entity_id
_entity_poly.type
_entity_poly.pdbx_seq_one_letter_code
_entity_poly.pdbx_strand_id
1 'polypeptide(L)'
;MHNDDMLLGFFGGLFAALALILVVEITVAYLLHQGLKKIPEQYRATETFMPWLTLVPIAGLAFYWILLPFKIPESFRNYFAENPGNGQEPKDYGKGMGMGAAICATLLLVPIINVVAWIPAGIFLLVFMLQFAEMVRQLPANTGSHPPVRHAPSRAMPSSDDRFARLERLKQLLDEDILTADEYQSEKRKILQGHEHPE
;
A
#
# COMPACT_ATOMS: atom_id res chain seq x y z
N MET A 1 37.30 28.63 -26.55
CA MET A 1 37.09 27.41 -25.74
C MET A 1 37.35 26.24 -26.66
N HIS A 2 38.34 25.40 -26.36
CA HIS A 2 38.75 24.30 -27.23
C HIS A 2 37.66 23.20 -27.19
N ASN A 3 37.50 22.43 -28.27
CA ASN A 3 36.50 21.33 -28.28
C ASN A 3 36.71 20.36 -27.11
N ASP A 4 37.95 20.19 -26.66
CA ASP A 4 38.32 19.35 -25.52
C ASP A 4 37.76 19.87 -24.18
N ASP A 5 37.77 21.20 -23.96
CA ASP A 5 37.18 21.82 -22.76
C ASP A 5 35.65 21.62 -22.72
N MET A 6 35.02 21.69 -23.90
CA MET A 6 33.58 21.51 -24.04
C MET A 6 33.19 20.05 -23.83
N LEU A 7 33.95 19.09 -24.36
CA LEU A 7 33.74 17.67 -24.15
C LEU A 7 33.97 17.29 -22.69
N LEU A 8 35.03 17.79 -22.06
CA LEU A 8 35.32 17.54 -20.65
C LEU A 8 34.19 18.06 -19.75
N GLY A 9 33.69 19.28 -20.00
CA GLY A 9 32.56 19.85 -19.29
C GLY A 9 31.26 19.05 -19.48
N PHE A 10 30.97 18.62 -20.71
CA PHE A 10 29.80 17.80 -21.03
C PHE A 10 29.84 16.43 -20.35
N PHE A 11 30.92 15.67 -20.52
CA PHE A 11 31.07 14.35 -19.92
C PHE A 11 31.15 14.42 -18.40
N GLY A 12 31.84 15.42 -17.84
CA GLY A 12 31.87 15.67 -16.41
C GLY A 12 30.48 15.96 -15.84
N GLY A 13 29.69 16.81 -16.51
CA GLY A 13 28.31 17.11 -16.12
C GLY A 13 27.39 15.90 -16.22
N LEU A 14 27.49 15.12 -17.30
CA LEU A 14 26.73 13.89 -17.48
C LEU A 14 27.06 12.86 -16.38
N PHE A 15 28.33 12.66 -16.07
CA PHE A 15 28.77 11.73 -15.04
C PHE A 15 28.28 12.17 -13.64
N ALA A 16 28.34 13.46 -13.34
CA ALA A 16 27.81 14.01 -12.09
C ALA A 16 26.29 13.82 -11.98
N ALA A 17 25.54 14.02 -13.07
CA ALA A 17 24.09 13.80 -13.10
C ALA A 17 23.74 12.31 -12.89
N LEU A 18 24.42 11.40 -13.57
CA LEU A 18 24.23 9.96 -13.40
C LEU A 18 24.58 9.50 -11.98
N ALA A 19 25.66 10.02 -11.40
CA ALA A 19 26.04 9.73 -10.02
C ALA A 19 24.97 10.22 -9.02
N LEU A 20 24.42 11.42 -9.23
CA LEU A 20 23.35 11.95 -8.39
C LEU A 20 22.09 11.09 -8.46
N ILE A 21 21.66 10.71 -9.67
CA ILE A 21 20.50 9.82 -9.87
C ILE A 21 20.71 8.49 -9.13
N LEU A 22 21.88 7.88 -9.29
CA LEU A 22 22.21 6.63 -8.62
C LEU A 22 22.15 6.75 -7.09
N VAL A 23 22.67 7.83 -6.51
CA VAL A 23 22.60 8.08 -5.05
C VAL A 23 21.14 8.20 -4.58
N VAL A 24 20.29 8.89 -5.34
CA VAL A 24 18.86 9.01 -5.02
C VAL A 24 18.18 7.64 -5.06
N GLU A 25 18.41 6.84 -6.10
CA GLU A 25 17.82 5.51 -6.22
C GLU A 25 18.28 4.56 -5.11
N ILE A 26 19.57 4.58 -4.76
CA ILE A 26 20.11 3.81 -3.63
C ILE A 26 19.40 4.23 -2.33
N THR A 27 19.21 5.54 -2.12
CA THR A 27 18.52 6.06 -0.93
C THR A 27 17.07 5.57 -0.87
N VAL A 28 16.35 5.63 -1.99
CA VAL A 28 14.96 5.15 -2.09
C VAL A 28 14.89 3.64 -1.82
N ALA A 29 15.71 2.84 -2.48
CA ALA A 29 15.76 1.39 -2.30
C ALA A 29 16.09 1.02 -0.85
N TYR A 30 17.02 1.74 -0.22
CA TYR A 30 17.39 1.55 1.17
C TYR A 30 16.24 1.87 2.14
N LEU A 31 15.56 3.00 1.96
CA LEU A 31 14.42 3.38 2.80
C LEU A 31 13.26 2.38 2.66
N LEU A 32 12.96 1.95 1.44
CA LEU A 32 11.96 0.92 1.17
C LEU A 32 12.32 -0.41 1.85
N HIS A 33 13.57 -0.85 1.72
CA HIS A 33 14.06 -2.04 2.38
C HIS A 33 13.94 -1.93 3.91
N GLN A 34 14.32 -0.80 4.51
CA GLN A 34 14.17 -0.59 5.96
C GLN A 34 12.71 -0.61 6.42
N GLY A 35 11.81 0.06 5.70
CA GLY A 35 10.40 0.06 6.06
C GLY A 35 9.77 -1.32 5.92
N LEU A 36 10.08 -2.06 4.86
CA LEU A 36 9.64 -3.44 4.68
C LEU A 36 10.19 -4.38 5.77
N LYS A 37 11.41 -4.16 6.30
CA LYS A 37 11.95 -4.96 7.41
C LYS A 37 11.13 -4.83 8.69
N LYS A 38 10.44 -3.71 8.89
CA LYS A 38 9.59 -3.49 10.06
C LYS A 38 8.25 -4.20 9.97
N ILE A 39 7.80 -4.56 8.76
CA ILE A 39 6.54 -5.26 8.56
C ILE A 39 6.73 -6.76 8.86
N PRO A 40 5.88 -7.37 9.71
CA PRO A 40 5.91 -8.81 9.94
C PRO A 40 5.78 -9.60 8.63
N GLU A 41 6.48 -10.73 8.52
CA GLU A 41 6.56 -11.50 7.27
C GLU A 41 5.20 -11.96 6.73
N GLN A 42 4.26 -12.29 7.63
CA GLN A 42 2.91 -12.72 7.26
C GLN A 42 2.10 -11.67 6.48
N TYR A 43 2.46 -10.39 6.60
CA TYR A 43 1.77 -9.28 5.92
C TYR A 43 2.48 -8.81 4.65
N ARG A 44 3.73 -9.21 4.44
CA ARG A 44 4.54 -8.73 3.32
C ARG A 44 4.07 -9.38 2.02
N ALA A 45 3.66 -8.56 1.06
CA ALA A 45 3.32 -9.00 -0.30
C ALA A 45 4.55 -9.20 -1.19
N THR A 46 5.72 -8.77 -0.71
CA THR A 46 7.01 -8.83 -1.40
C THR A 46 8.15 -9.04 -0.41
N GLU A 47 9.23 -9.64 -0.89
CA GLU A 47 10.44 -9.82 -0.08
C GLU A 47 11.15 -8.50 0.17
N THR A 48 11.83 -8.39 1.32
CA THR A 48 12.45 -7.14 1.76
C THR A 48 13.60 -6.71 0.86
N PHE A 49 14.27 -7.63 0.18
CA PHE A 49 15.36 -7.32 -0.72
C PHE A 49 14.89 -6.78 -2.09
N MET A 50 13.61 -6.97 -2.44
CA MET A 50 13.09 -6.62 -3.77
C MET A 50 13.30 -5.15 -4.19
N PRO A 51 13.26 -4.14 -3.31
CA PRO A 51 13.59 -2.76 -3.68
C PRO A 51 14.98 -2.58 -4.28
N TRP A 52 15.96 -3.45 -3.97
CA TRP A 52 17.30 -3.35 -4.57
C TRP A 52 17.32 -3.68 -6.06
N LEU A 53 16.34 -4.45 -6.55
CA LEU A 53 16.21 -4.75 -7.99
C LEU A 53 15.85 -3.51 -8.81
N THR A 54 15.36 -2.41 -8.19
CA THR A 54 15.08 -1.16 -8.90
C THR A 54 16.34 -0.48 -9.44
N LEU A 55 17.53 -0.81 -8.92
CA LEU A 55 18.82 -0.28 -9.38
C LEU A 55 19.30 -0.88 -10.70
N VAL A 56 18.76 -2.04 -11.10
CA VAL A 56 19.15 -2.71 -12.34
C VAL A 56 18.35 -2.06 -13.48
N PRO A 57 18.94 -1.55 -14.57
CA PRO A 57 18.19 -0.71 -15.53
C PRO A 57 16.92 -1.36 -16.12
N ILE A 58 17.02 -2.60 -16.61
CA ILE A 58 15.90 -3.29 -17.27
C ILE A 58 14.95 -3.91 -16.24
N ALA A 59 15.50 -4.69 -15.30
CA ALA A 59 14.68 -5.31 -14.26
C ALA A 59 14.03 -4.25 -13.37
N GLY A 60 14.76 -3.19 -13.07
CA GLY A 60 14.35 -2.11 -12.21
C GLY A 60 13.19 -1.31 -12.75
N LEU A 61 13.09 -1.09 -14.06
CA LEU A 61 11.89 -0.49 -14.66
C LEU A 61 10.64 -1.36 -14.41
N ALA A 62 10.74 -2.67 -14.59
CA ALA A 62 9.64 -3.60 -14.32
C ALA A 62 9.30 -3.65 -12.82
N PHE A 63 10.32 -3.73 -11.96
CA PHE A 63 10.15 -3.75 -10.51
C PHE A 63 9.61 -2.43 -9.98
N TYR A 64 9.94 -1.30 -10.58
CA TYR A 64 9.37 -0.01 -10.23
C TYR A 64 7.86 0.02 -10.48
N TRP A 65 7.42 -0.55 -11.60
CA TRP A 65 6.01 -0.72 -11.95
C TRP A 65 5.25 -1.72 -11.06
N ILE A 66 5.94 -2.70 -10.49
CA ILE A 66 5.31 -3.72 -9.64
C ILE A 66 5.32 -3.30 -8.17
N LEU A 67 6.46 -2.79 -7.68
CA LEU A 67 6.69 -2.54 -6.27
C LEU A 67 5.96 -1.31 -5.77
N LEU A 68 6.14 -0.15 -6.42
CA LEU A 68 5.61 1.12 -5.91
C LEU A 68 4.07 1.15 -5.90
N PRO A 69 3.35 0.83 -7.00
CA PRO A 69 1.89 0.93 -7.00
C PRO A 69 1.18 -0.27 -6.39
N PHE A 70 1.78 -1.47 -6.38
CA PHE A 70 1.05 -2.68 -5.97
C PHE A 70 1.62 -3.31 -4.71
N LYS A 71 2.85 -3.81 -4.75
CA LYS A 71 3.36 -4.68 -3.67
C LYS A 71 3.62 -3.94 -2.36
N ILE A 72 4.12 -2.72 -2.41
CA ILE A 72 4.36 -1.92 -1.21
C ILE A 72 3.02 -1.51 -0.57
N PRO A 73 2.08 -0.86 -1.29
CA PRO A 73 0.75 -0.54 -0.76
C PRO A 73 -0.01 -1.77 -0.25
N GLU A 74 0.07 -2.90 -0.95
CA GLU A 74 -0.58 -4.15 -0.54
C GLU A 74 -0.02 -4.68 0.79
N SER A 75 1.29 -4.60 1.00
CA SER A 75 1.93 -5.03 2.26
C SER A 75 1.42 -4.22 3.45
N PHE A 76 1.28 -2.91 3.30
CA PHE A 76 0.72 -2.05 4.35
C PHE A 76 -0.77 -2.30 4.54
N ARG A 77 -1.54 -2.40 3.44
CA ARG A 77 -2.97 -2.70 3.50
C ARG A 77 -3.24 -3.99 4.26
N ASN A 78 -2.48 -5.05 4.00
CA ASN A 78 -2.65 -6.33 4.71
C ASN A 78 -2.38 -6.19 6.21
N TYR A 79 -1.35 -5.42 6.60
CA TYR A 79 -1.04 -5.15 7.99
C TYR A 79 -2.14 -4.36 8.72
N PHE A 80 -2.57 -3.24 8.13
CA PHE A 80 -3.59 -2.36 8.74
C PHE A 80 -4.99 -2.98 8.73
N ALA A 81 -5.33 -3.79 7.73
CA ALA A 81 -6.60 -4.52 7.69
C ALA A 81 -6.73 -5.54 8.82
N GLU A 82 -5.64 -6.21 9.21
CA GLU A 82 -5.64 -7.12 10.37
C GLU A 82 -5.42 -6.42 11.72
N ASN A 83 -4.96 -5.16 11.72
CA ASN A 83 -4.71 -4.37 12.92
C ASN A 83 -5.47 -3.03 12.86
N PRO A 84 -6.82 -3.06 12.82
CA PRO A 84 -7.62 -1.84 12.75
C PRO A 84 -7.39 -0.99 13.99
N GLY A 85 -7.11 0.30 13.78
CA GLY A 85 -6.83 1.27 14.85
C GLY A 85 -5.35 1.56 15.11
N ASN A 86 -4.40 0.90 14.43
CA ASN A 86 -2.97 1.18 14.58
C ASN A 86 -2.46 2.40 13.76
N GLY A 87 -3.27 3.46 13.62
CA GLY A 87 -2.87 4.68 12.90
C GLY A 87 -3.95 5.20 11.93
N GLN A 88 -3.59 6.21 11.15
CA GLN A 88 -4.46 6.75 10.10
C GLN A 88 -4.27 5.95 8.82
N GLU A 89 -5.30 5.20 8.42
CA GLU A 89 -5.34 4.49 7.14
C GLU A 89 -5.31 5.50 5.98
N PRO A 90 -4.23 5.56 5.19
CA PRO A 90 -4.19 6.48 4.07
C PRO A 90 -5.15 5.99 2.99
N LYS A 91 -5.88 6.93 2.38
CA LYS A 91 -6.95 6.70 1.39
C LYS A 91 -6.67 5.63 0.31
N ASP A 92 -5.40 5.39 -0.05
CA ASP A 92 -5.00 4.35 -1.03
C ASP A 92 -3.63 3.70 -0.71
N TYR A 93 -3.12 3.80 0.52
CA TYR A 93 -1.78 3.29 0.92
C TYR A 93 -0.62 3.69 -0.04
N GLY A 94 -0.78 4.79 -0.77
CA GLY A 94 0.20 5.29 -1.75
C GLY A 94 0.17 4.65 -3.14
N LYS A 95 -0.79 3.78 -3.44
CA LYS A 95 -0.95 3.18 -4.77
C LYS A 95 -1.03 4.20 -5.90
N GLY A 96 -1.85 5.25 -5.73
CA GLY A 96 -2.00 6.31 -6.74
C GLY A 96 -0.70 7.07 -7.00
N MET A 97 0.05 7.39 -5.95
CA MET A 97 1.33 8.10 -6.05
C MET A 97 2.41 7.22 -6.68
N GLY A 98 2.48 5.94 -6.28
CA GLY A 98 3.36 4.95 -6.90
C GLY A 98 3.07 4.74 -8.38
N MET A 99 1.80 4.78 -8.78
CA MET A 99 1.39 4.66 -10.18
C MET A 99 1.77 5.89 -11.00
N GLY A 100 1.55 7.09 -10.45
CA GLY A 100 2.01 8.34 -11.06
C GLY A 100 3.52 8.36 -11.25
N ALA A 101 4.28 7.92 -10.23
CA ALA A 101 5.72 7.80 -10.31
C ALA A 101 6.15 6.82 -11.42
N ALA A 102 5.50 5.67 -11.54
CA ALA A 102 5.80 4.65 -12.56
C ALA A 102 5.49 5.14 -13.98
N ILE A 103 4.37 5.83 -14.19
CA ILE A 103 4.02 6.45 -15.46
C ILE A 103 5.09 7.48 -15.85
N CYS A 104 5.43 8.40 -14.95
CA CYS A 104 6.44 9.41 -15.24
C CYS A 104 7.82 8.79 -15.54
N ALA A 105 8.22 7.73 -14.82
CA ALA A 105 9.46 7.01 -15.10
C ALA A 105 9.50 6.44 -16.53
N THR A 106 8.38 5.87 -17.03
CA THR A 106 8.30 5.40 -18.42
C THR A 106 8.29 6.53 -19.45
N LEU A 107 7.71 7.69 -19.13
CA LEU A 107 7.70 8.85 -20.03
C LEU A 107 9.10 9.44 -20.27
N LEU A 108 10.05 9.22 -19.36
CA LEU A 108 11.45 9.60 -19.55
C LEU A 108 12.12 8.84 -20.71
N LEU A 109 11.61 7.66 -21.08
CA LEU A 109 12.11 6.90 -22.24
C LEU A 109 11.70 7.54 -23.58
N VAL A 110 10.67 8.40 -23.57
CA VAL A 110 10.21 9.11 -24.77
C VAL A 110 10.98 10.44 -24.90
N PRO A 111 11.90 10.60 -25.87
CA PRO A 111 12.86 11.71 -25.89
C PRO A 111 12.22 13.10 -25.90
N ILE A 112 11.03 13.23 -26.50
CA ILE A 112 10.32 14.50 -26.67
C ILE A 112 9.64 14.94 -25.36
N ILE A 113 9.20 14.00 -24.52
CA ILE A 113 8.48 14.27 -23.27
C ILE A 113 9.46 14.37 -22.08
N ASN A 114 10.66 13.80 -22.23
CA ASN A 114 11.70 13.70 -21.21
C ASN A 114 12.12 15.06 -20.61
N VAL A 115 12.13 16.15 -21.40
CA VAL A 115 12.61 17.48 -20.94
C VAL A 115 11.81 18.03 -19.76
N VAL A 116 10.52 17.69 -19.65
CA VAL A 116 9.63 18.16 -18.58
C VAL A 116 9.13 17.06 -17.65
N ALA A 117 9.23 15.78 -18.05
CA ALA A 117 8.69 14.67 -17.26
C ALA A 117 9.43 14.38 -15.95
N TRP A 118 10.68 14.85 -15.79
CA TRP A 118 11.47 14.60 -14.58
C TRP A 118 10.93 15.34 -13.35
N ILE A 119 10.30 16.51 -13.53
CA ILE A 119 9.69 17.31 -12.46
C ILE A 119 8.52 16.56 -11.81
N PRO A 120 7.44 16.18 -12.56
CA PRO A 120 6.35 15.42 -11.98
C PRO A 120 6.79 14.04 -11.48
N ALA A 121 7.78 13.39 -12.13
CA ALA A 121 8.35 12.13 -11.63
C ALA A 121 8.91 12.28 -10.21
N GLY A 122 9.71 13.32 -9.98
CA GLY A 122 10.29 13.63 -8.67
C GLY A 122 9.22 13.95 -7.63
N ILE A 123 8.18 14.70 -8.01
CA ILE A 123 7.07 15.04 -7.09
C ILE A 123 6.31 13.77 -6.67
N PHE A 124 5.89 12.92 -7.62
CA PHE A 124 5.17 11.70 -7.29
C PHE A 124 6.00 10.75 -6.43
N LEU A 125 7.28 10.58 -6.75
CA LEU A 125 8.19 9.77 -5.95
C LEU A 125 8.36 10.35 -4.53
N LEU A 126 8.52 11.67 -4.41
CA LEU A 126 8.66 12.33 -3.11
C LEU A 126 7.40 12.19 -2.26
N VAL A 127 6.21 12.42 -2.82
CA VAL A 127 4.93 12.24 -2.11
C VAL A 127 4.73 10.78 -1.71
N PHE A 128 5.06 9.84 -2.60
CA PHE A 128 5.02 8.40 -2.28
C PHE A 128 5.96 8.06 -1.12
N MET A 129 7.18 8.60 -1.10
CA MET A 129 8.15 8.40 0.00
C MET A 129 7.67 9.03 1.32
N LEU A 130 7.05 10.21 1.29
CA LEU A 130 6.49 10.84 2.49
C LEU A 130 5.37 9.98 3.09
N GLN A 131 4.47 9.48 2.25
CA GLN A 131 3.39 8.59 2.67
C GLN A 131 3.93 7.26 3.19
N PHE A 132 4.92 6.69 2.51
CA PHE A 132 5.62 5.48 2.97
C PHE A 132 6.25 5.69 4.34
N ALA A 133 6.98 6.80 4.54
CA ALA A 133 7.59 7.12 5.83
C ALA A 133 6.55 7.26 6.95
N GLU A 134 5.40 7.86 6.66
CA GLU A 134 4.30 7.99 7.61
C GLU A 134 3.71 6.62 7.99
N MET A 135 3.43 5.75 7.01
CA MET A 135 2.99 4.37 7.28
C MET A 135 4.04 3.59 8.08
N VAL A 136 5.33 3.77 7.78
CA VAL A 136 6.45 3.15 8.51
C VAL A 136 6.56 3.62 9.95
N ARG A 137 6.16 4.86 10.26
CA ARG A 137 6.16 5.40 11.63
C ARG A 137 5.03 4.83 12.48
N GLN A 138 3.92 4.44 11.85
CA GLN A 138 2.77 3.83 12.52
C GLN A 138 2.99 2.35 12.87
N LEU A 139 4.05 1.72 12.32
CA LEU A 139 4.44 0.36 12.72
C LEU A 139 5.07 0.36 14.13
N PRO A 140 4.78 -0.68 14.94
CA PRO A 140 5.32 -0.80 16.29
C PRO A 140 6.85 -0.91 16.26
N ALA A 141 7.52 -0.28 17.23
CA ALA A 141 8.98 -0.17 17.29
C ALA A 141 9.70 -1.53 17.50
N ASN A 142 8.98 -2.59 17.87
CA ASN A 142 9.52 -3.93 18.13
C ASN A 142 8.67 -5.01 17.44
N THR A 143 9.10 -5.45 16.26
CA THR A 143 8.53 -6.61 15.54
C THR A 143 9.56 -7.73 15.40
N GLY A 144 10.57 -7.75 16.27
CA GLY A 144 11.26 -9.00 16.61
C GLY A 144 10.43 -9.72 17.65
N SER A 145 9.95 -10.92 17.34
CA SER A 145 9.29 -11.87 18.26
C SER A 145 7.94 -11.47 18.88
N HIS A 146 6.94 -11.08 18.09
CA HIS A 146 5.56 -11.37 18.50
C HIS A 146 5.19 -12.75 17.94
N PRO A 147 4.93 -13.79 18.76
CA PRO A 147 4.36 -15.04 18.25
C PRO A 147 3.07 -14.70 17.51
N PRO A 148 2.67 -15.49 16.50
CA PRO A 148 1.43 -15.25 15.78
C PRO A 148 0.33 -15.12 16.83
N VAL A 149 -0.28 -13.94 16.91
CA VAL A 149 -1.54 -13.80 17.62
C VAL A 149 -2.47 -14.69 16.81
N ARG A 150 -2.66 -15.93 17.28
CA ARG A 150 -3.83 -16.72 16.89
C ARG A 150 -4.99 -15.84 17.27
N HIS A 151 -5.52 -15.10 16.29
CA HIS A 151 -6.87 -14.62 16.39
C HIS A 151 -7.71 -15.88 16.59
N ALA A 152 -8.06 -16.17 17.85
CA ALA A 152 -9.30 -16.88 18.12
C ALA A 152 -10.34 -16.20 17.24
N PRO A 153 -11.09 -16.95 16.40
CA PRO A 153 -11.88 -16.39 15.31
C PRO A 153 -12.61 -15.15 15.82
N SER A 154 -12.07 -13.99 15.42
CA SER A 154 -12.60 -12.71 15.87
C SER A 154 -14.04 -12.72 15.42
N ARG A 155 -14.95 -12.53 16.35
CA ARG A 155 -16.39 -12.53 16.11
C ARG A 155 -16.67 -11.37 15.18
N ALA A 156 -16.51 -11.60 13.87
CA ALA A 156 -16.69 -10.62 12.84
C ALA A 156 -18.09 -10.05 13.04
N MET A 157 -18.18 -8.73 13.22
CA MET A 157 -19.48 -8.07 13.11
C MET A 157 -20.01 -8.43 11.72
N PRO A 158 -21.22 -9.03 11.62
CA PRO A 158 -21.76 -9.46 10.35
C PRO A 158 -21.83 -8.24 9.43
N SER A 159 -21.26 -8.39 8.23
CA SER A 159 -21.27 -7.33 7.21
C SER A 159 -22.72 -6.95 6.89
N SER A 160 -22.94 -5.76 6.35
CA SER A 160 -24.28 -5.34 5.92
C SER A 160 -24.96 -6.37 5.03
N ASP A 161 -24.19 -7.03 4.16
CA ASP A 161 -24.68 -8.07 3.25
C ASP A 161 -25.16 -9.33 4.01
N ASP A 162 -24.45 -9.74 5.07
CA ASP A 162 -24.85 -10.87 5.92
C ASP A 162 -26.15 -10.59 6.70
N ARG A 163 -26.40 -9.32 7.06
CA ARG A 163 -27.64 -8.90 7.72
C ARG A 163 -28.85 -9.06 6.79
N PHE A 164 -28.69 -8.71 5.51
CA PHE A 164 -29.76 -8.88 4.52
C PHE A 164 -30.09 -10.35 4.29
N ALA A 165 -29.09 -11.22 4.18
CA ALA A 165 -29.30 -12.67 4.03
C ALA A 165 -30.05 -13.29 5.23
N ARG A 166 -29.78 -12.82 6.46
CA ARG A 166 -30.53 -13.27 7.65
C ARG A 166 -31.99 -12.81 7.64
N LEU A 167 -32.26 -11.58 7.20
CA LEU A 167 -33.62 -11.07 7.07
C LEU A 167 -34.44 -11.86 6.05
N GLU A 168 -33.80 -12.31 4.96
CA GLU A 168 -34.44 -13.13 3.94
C GLU A 168 -34.83 -14.52 4.49
N ARG A 169 -33.95 -15.17 5.25
CA ARG A 169 -34.29 -16.42 5.95
C ARG A 169 -35.40 -16.24 6.97
N LEU A 170 -35.38 -15.16 7.75
CA LEU A 170 -36.42 -14.87 8.74
C LEU A 170 -37.79 -14.70 8.07
N LYS A 171 -37.82 -14.08 6.89
CA LYS A 171 -39.05 -13.95 6.10
C LYS A 171 -39.52 -15.31 5.58
N GLN A 172 -38.60 -16.15 5.13
CA GLN A 172 -38.92 -17.50 4.68
C GLN A 172 -39.52 -18.37 5.80
N LEU A 173 -39.01 -18.25 7.03
CA LEU A 173 -39.56 -18.96 8.20
C LEU A 173 -40.94 -18.46 8.62
N LEU A 174 -41.23 -17.17 8.40
CA LEU A 174 -42.56 -16.60 8.59
C LEU A 174 -43.53 -17.09 7.50
N ASP A 175 -43.09 -17.16 6.24
CA ASP A 175 -43.90 -17.66 5.12
C ASP A 175 -44.18 -19.18 5.25
N GLU A 176 -43.32 -19.94 5.92
CA GLU A 176 -43.52 -21.36 6.26
C GLU A 176 -44.43 -21.58 7.50
N ASP A 177 -44.98 -20.51 8.09
CA ASP A 177 -45.86 -20.51 9.29
C ASP A 177 -45.20 -21.13 10.55
N ILE A 178 -43.87 -21.20 10.57
CA ILE A 178 -43.06 -21.74 11.69
C ILE A 178 -42.85 -20.67 12.77
N LEU A 179 -42.85 -19.39 12.38
CA LEU A 179 -42.71 -18.25 13.28
C LEU A 179 -43.98 -17.40 13.26
N THR A 180 -44.47 -16.97 14.42
CA THR A 180 -45.58 -16.01 14.51
C THR A 180 -45.11 -14.59 14.15
N ALA A 181 -46.01 -13.78 13.60
CA ALA A 181 -45.71 -12.42 13.11
C ALA A 181 -45.08 -11.50 14.18
N ASP A 182 -45.43 -11.70 15.46
CA ASP A 182 -44.88 -10.94 16.58
C ASP A 182 -43.42 -11.30 16.90
N GLU A 183 -43.04 -12.56 16.78
CA GLU A 183 -41.66 -13.02 17.00
C GLU A 183 -40.73 -12.51 15.88
N TYR A 184 -41.20 -12.51 14.64
CA TYR A 184 -40.47 -12.00 13.48
C TYR A 184 -40.11 -10.52 13.62
N GLN A 185 -41.04 -9.69 14.11
CA GLN A 185 -40.80 -8.25 14.31
C GLN A 185 -39.83 -7.97 15.47
N SER A 186 -39.75 -8.88 16.45
CA SER A 186 -38.79 -8.79 17.55
C SER A 186 -37.36 -9.10 17.06
N GLU A 187 -37.18 -10.15 16.24
CA GLU A 187 -35.88 -10.53 15.70
C GLU A 187 -35.40 -9.57 14.61
N LYS A 188 -36.29 -9.12 13.73
CA LYS A 188 -35.98 -8.11 12.71
C LYS A 188 -35.42 -6.83 13.34
N ARG A 189 -36.00 -6.37 14.46
CA ARG A 189 -35.50 -5.20 15.19
C ARG A 189 -34.10 -5.43 15.77
N LYS A 190 -33.85 -6.60 16.36
CA LYS A 190 -32.53 -6.95 16.92
C LYS A 190 -31.43 -6.97 15.84
N ILE A 191 -31.74 -7.50 14.65
CA ILE A 191 -30.79 -7.58 13.54
C ILE A 191 -30.50 -6.19 12.95
N LEU A 192 -31.52 -5.32 12.86
CA LEU A 192 -31.37 -3.96 12.36
C LEU A 192 -30.63 -3.04 13.34
N GLN A 193 -30.77 -3.26 14.66
CA GLN A 193 -30.11 -2.46 15.69
C GLN A 193 -28.66 -2.88 16.01
N GLY A 194 -28.17 -4.01 15.47
CA GLY A 194 -26.75 -4.36 15.54
C GLY A 194 -26.16 -4.39 16.95
N HIS A 195 -26.74 -5.16 17.88
CA HIS A 195 -26.14 -5.53 19.17
C HIS A 195 -25.49 -4.37 19.98
N GLU A 196 -26.28 -3.44 20.49
CA GLU A 196 -25.97 -2.81 21.79
C GLU A 196 -26.59 -3.69 22.89
N HIS A 197 -25.77 -4.45 23.61
CA HIS A 197 -26.14 -5.01 24.91
C HIS A 197 -25.23 -4.34 25.97
N PRO A 198 -25.78 -3.52 26.86
CA PRO A 198 -25.08 -3.12 28.07
C PRO A 198 -25.32 -4.21 29.12
N GLU A 199 -24.27 -4.93 29.50
CA GLU A 199 -24.11 -5.49 30.86
C GLU A 199 -22.66 -5.34 31.30
#